data_AF-A0A4Y2N021-F1
#
_entry.id   AF-A0A4Y2N021-F1
#
_cell.length_a   1.000
_cell.length_b   1.000
_cell.length_c   1.000
_cell.angle_alpha   90.00
_cell.angle_beta   90.00
_cell.angle_gamma   90.00
#
_symmetry.space_group_name_H-M   'P 1'
#
loop_
_entity.id
_entity.type
_entity.pdbx_description
1 polymer ?
#
loop_
_entity_poly.entity_id
_entity_poly.type
_entity_poly.pdbx_seq_one_letter_code
_entity_poly.pdbx_strand_id
1 'polypeptide(L)'
;MSNSLIASLTPFKGNEDSFEFFVKQLNDIAQLEKWGEAKKILVLKLNLKDEALKFLVSNPKLEEIDHFDSLIKKLKEKFCKQPNFEEAQRQFNNLKQKVSQSISDLAEQVGSTTEKFSNPNNSEEENIVNLTDTIYSSISVKL
;
A
#
# COMPACT_ATOMS: atom_id res chain seq x y z
N MET A 1 -31.85 16.58 16.64
CA MET A 1 -30.69 16.78 15.76
C MET A 1 -30.21 15.40 15.33
N SER A 2 -30.27 15.07 14.05
CA SER A 2 -29.68 13.82 13.55
C SER A 2 -28.15 13.98 13.60
N ASN A 3 -27.51 13.38 14.59
CA ASN A 3 -26.05 13.26 14.62
C ASN A 3 -25.63 12.35 13.47
N SER A 4 -25.31 12.94 12.33
CA SER A 4 -24.78 12.20 11.18
C SER A 4 -23.41 11.67 11.57
N LEU A 5 -23.19 10.35 11.42
CA LEU A 5 -21.91 9.71 11.76
C LEU A 5 -20.77 10.25 10.90
N ILE A 6 -21.09 10.90 9.77
CA ILE A 6 -20.18 11.66 8.92
C ILE A 6 -19.39 12.71 9.73
N ALA A 7 -20.00 13.34 10.74
CA ALA A 7 -19.34 14.36 11.56
C ALA A 7 -18.23 13.78 12.44
N SER A 8 -18.21 12.46 12.66
CA SER A 8 -17.16 11.75 13.38
C SER A 8 -16.05 11.24 12.46
N LEU A 9 -16.18 11.39 11.13
CA LEU A 9 -15.13 11.00 10.20
C LEU A 9 -13.95 11.98 10.31
N THR A 10 -12.76 11.44 10.54
CA THR A 10 -11.55 12.25 10.58
C THR A 10 -11.16 12.65 9.16
N PRO A 11 -10.95 13.94 8.85
CA PRO A 11 -10.56 14.35 7.52
C PRO A 11 -9.18 13.80 7.12
N PHE A 12 -9.03 13.37 5.87
CA PHE A 12 -7.76 12.88 5.35
C PHE A 12 -6.93 14.02 4.75
N LYS A 13 -5.72 14.21 5.26
CA LYS A 13 -4.83 15.34 4.89
C LYS A 13 -3.70 14.96 3.93
N GLY A 14 -3.55 13.67 3.60
CA GLY A 14 -2.48 13.18 2.74
C GLY A 14 -1.30 12.52 3.46
N ASN A 15 -1.46 12.15 4.74
CA ASN A 15 -0.46 11.40 5.51
C ASN A 15 -0.68 9.89 5.35
N GLU A 16 0.39 9.19 4.95
CA GLU A 16 0.41 7.74 4.71
C GLU A 16 -0.18 6.92 5.87
N ASP A 17 0.31 7.16 7.10
CA ASP A 17 -0.05 6.39 8.29
C ASP A 17 -1.55 6.44 8.65
N SER A 18 -2.29 7.43 8.14
CA SER A 18 -3.72 7.59 8.45
C SER A 18 -4.66 7.13 7.34
N PHE A 19 -4.14 6.79 6.15
CA PHE A 19 -4.98 6.49 4.99
C PHE A 19 -5.84 5.25 5.21
N GLU A 20 -5.24 4.14 5.65
CA GLU A 20 -5.97 2.88 5.92
C GLU A 20 -7.02 3.06 7.01
N PHE A 21 -6.70 3.82 8.07
CA PHE A 21 -7.65 4.14 9.14
C PHE A 21 -8.83 4.98 8.61
N PHE A 22 -8.56 6.00 7.80
CA PHE A 22 -9.57 6.84 7.17
C PHE A 22 -10.53 6.01 6.28
N VAL A 23 -9.99 5.16 5.41
CA VAL A 23 -10.79 4.32 4.50
C VAL A 23 -11.63 3.33 5.28
N LYS A 24 -11.07 2.71 6.33
CA LYS A 24 -11.81 1.82 7.22
C LYS A 24 -12.95 2.55 7.92
N GLN A 25 -12.68 3.71 8.52
CA GLN A 25 -13.70 4.50 9.22
C GLN A 25 -14.85 4.91 8.29
N LEU A 26 -14.52 5.32 7.06
CA LEU A 26 -15.52 5.68 6.05
C LEU A 26 -16.39 4.49 5.67
N ASN A 27 -15.79 3.31 5.42
CA ASN A 27 -16.53 2.10 5.10
C ASN A 27 -17.41 1.62 6.25
N ASP A 28 -16.91 1.67 7.48
CA ASP A 28 -17.67 1.31 8.69
C ASP A 28 -18.93 2.19 8.82
N ILE A 29 -18.77 3.51 8.66
CA ILE A 29 -19.91 4.46 8.69
C ILE A 29 -20.86 4.21 7.51
N ALA A 30 -20.33 4.00 6.31
CA ALA A 30 -21.12 3.74 5.13
C ALA A 30 -21.96 2.46 5.25
N GLN A 31 -21.43 1.44 5.93
CA GLN A 31 -22.16 0.22 6.22
C GLN A 31 -23.27 0.45 7.25
N LEU A 32 -22.98 1.17 8.35
CA LEU A 32 -23.95 1.48 9.40
C LEU A 32 -25.14 2.31 8.88
N GLU A 33 -24.86 3.31 8.03
CA GLU A 33 -25.87 4.18 7.45
C GLU A 33 -26.40 3.70 6.09
N LYS A 34 -25.98 2.51 5.62
CA LYS A 34 -26.39 1.89 4.35
C LYS A 34 -26.23 2.82 3.13
N TRP A 35 -25.05 3.42 2.98
CA TRP A 35 -24.76 4.33 1.87
C TRP A 35 -24.67 3.59 0.54
N GLY A 36 -25.34 4.14 -0.48
CA GLY A 36 -25.04 3.84 -1.87
C GLY A 36 -23.69 4.41 -2.30
N GLU A 37 -23.18 3.92 -3.42
CA GLU A 37 -21.85 4.26 -3.94
C GLU A 37 -21.64 5.77 -4.16
N ALA A 38 -22.62 6.45 -4.76
CA ALA A 38 -22.56 7.90 -4.96
C ALA A 38 -22.36 8.69 -3.66
N LYS A 39 -23.01 8.27 -2.56
CA LYS A 39 -22.85 8.91 -1.24
C LYS A 39 -21.45 8.64 -0.67
N LYS A 40 -20.90 7.42 -0.83
CA LYS A 40 -19.52 7.11 -0.41
C LYS A 40 -18.51 8.01 -1.10
N ILE A 41 -18.63 8.16 -2.43
CA ILE A 41 -17.73 8.98 -3.25
C ILE A 41 -17.82 10.45 -2.84
N LEU A 42 -19.04 10.97 -2.68
CA LEU A 42 -19.25 12.35 -2.26
C LEU A 42 -18.62 12.61 -0.89
N VAL A 43 -18.91 11.75 0.10
CA VAL A 43 -18.36 11.91 1.46
C VAL A 43 -16.84 11.78 1.47
N LEU A 44 -16.28 10.87 0.67
CA LEU A 44 -14.83 10.74 0.52
C LEU A 44 -14.23 12.05 -0.01
N LYS A 45 -14.73 12.58 -1.13
CA LYS A 45 -14.24 13.83 -1.74
C LYS A 45 -14.35 15.02 -0.78
N LEU A 46 -15.45 15.15 -0.03
CA LEU A 46 -15.66 16.23 0.93
C LEU A 46 -14.75 16.17 2.16
N ASN A 47 -14.30 14.97 2.53
CA ASN A 47 -13.43 14.75 3.69
C ASN A 47 -11.93 14.75 3.35
N LEU A 48 -11.56 15.00 2.09
CA LEU A 48 -10.18 15.31 1.75
C LEU A 48 -9.85 16.76 2.14
N LYS A 49 -8.66 16.97 2.72
CA LYS A 49 -8.14 18.29 3.13
C LYS A 49 -6.68 18.43 2.70
N ASP A 50 -6.18 19.66 2.75
CA ASP A 50 -4.77 20.00 2.53
C ASP A 50 -4.21 19.38 1.24
N GLU A 51 -3.14 18.60 1.33
CA GLU A 51 -2.50 17.97 0.16
C GLU A 51 -3.41 16.95 -0.55
N ALA A 52 -4.28 16.24 0.19
CA ALA A 52 -5.26 15.33 -0.40
C ALA A 52 -6.29 16.06 -1.26
N LEU A 53 -6.78 17.21 -0.78
CA LEU A 53 -7.71 18.05 -1.55
C LEU A 53 -7.00 18.68 -2.75
N LYS A 54 -5.77 19.18 -2.57
CA LYS A 54 -4.96 19.74 -3.66
C LYS A 54 -4.73 18.71 -4.77
N PHE A 55 -4.48 17.45 -4.41
CA PHE A 55 -4.34 16.37 -5.37
C PHE A 55 -5.63 16.12 -6.16
N LEU A 56 -6.79 16.11 -5.51
CA LEU A 56 -8.09 15.97 -6.18
C LEU A 56 -8.31 17.10 -7.20
N VAL A 57 -8.17 18.35 -6.76
CA VAL A 57 -8.41 19.55 -7.59
C VAL A 57 -7.41 19.66 -8.75
N SER A 58 -6.17 19.22 -8.55
CA SER A 58 -5.14 19.27 -9.59
C SER A 58 -5.27 18.16 -10.65
N ASN A 59 -6.20 17.22 -10.47
CA ASN A 59 -6.41 16.09 -11.38
C ASN A 59 -7.89 15.95 -11.74
N PRO A 60 -8.39 16.69 -12.76
CA PRO A 60 -9.81 16.68 -13.15
C PRO A 60 -10.35 15.28 -13.47
N LYS A 61 -9.48 14.38 -13.95
CA LYS A 61 -9.81 12.97 -14.22
C LYS A 61 -10.24 12.20 -12.97
N LEU A 62 -9.85 12.62 -11.76
CA LEU A 62 -10.29 12.02 -10.50
C LEU A 62 -11.69 12.49 -10.11
N GLU A 63 -12.10 13.67 -10.58
CA GLU A 63 -13.43 14.20 -10.34
C GLU A 63 -14.48 13.43 -11.13
N GLU A 64 -14.12 12.97 -12.33
CA GLU A 64 -14.94 12.11 -13.21
C GLU A 64 -15.06 10.65 -12.72
N ILE A 65 -14.26 10.22 -11.74
CA ILE A 65 -14.38 8.86 -11.18
C ILE A 65 -15.69 8.73 -10.40
N ASP A 66 -16.51 7.79 -10.85
CA ASP A 66 -17.83 7.41 -10.32
C ASP A 66 -17.84 6.06 -9.59
N HIS A 67 -16.68 5.39 -9.53
CA HIS A 67 -16.47 4.16 -8.77
C HIS A 67 -15.62 4.41 -7.52
N PHE A 68 -16.12 3.98 -6.37
CA PHE A 68 -15.47 4.24 -5.09
C PHE A 68 -14.08 3.59 -5.02
N ASP A 69 -13.97 2.32 -5.41
CA ASP A 69 -12.71 1.58 -5.33
C ASP A 69 -11.62 2.14 -6.25
N SER A 70 -12.00 2.64 -7.43
CA SER A 70 -11.09 3.30 -8.36
C SER A 70 -10.50 4.58 -7.77
N LEU A 71 -11.32 5.35 -7.04
CA LEU A 71 -10.88 6.58 -6.39
C LEU A 71 -9.97 6.29 -5.19
N ILE A 72 -10.32 5.28 -4.38
CA ILE A 72 -9.47 4.79 -3.30
C ILE A 72 -8.12 4.33 -3.82
N LYS A 73 -8.10 3.54 -4.91
CA LYS A 73 -6.86 3.06 -5.52
C LYS A 73 -5.95 4.21 -5.94
N LYS A 74 -6.48 5.26 -6.57
CA LYS A 74 -5.70 6.43 -6.99
C LYS A 74 -5.16 7.23 -5.81
N LEU A 75 -5.95 7.39 -4.74
CA LEU A 75 -5.48 8.03 -3.52
C LEU A 75 -4.40 7.18 -2.82
N LYS A 76 -4.58 5.86 -2.78
CA LYS A 76 -3.61 4.92 -2.23
C LYS A 76 -2.29 4.97 -2.99
N GLU A 77 -2.33 4.95 -4.33
CA GLU A 77 -1.14 5.10 -5.20
C GLU A 77 -0.38 6.41 -4.93
N LYS A 78 -1.08 7.49 -4.57
CA LYS A 78 -0.47 8.80 -4.33
C LYS A 78 0.08 8.98 -2.91
N PHE A 79 -0.67 8.53 -1.91
CA PHE A 79 -0.42 8.86 -0.51
C PHE A 79 0.11 7.71 0.33
N CYS A 80 -0.06 6.47 -0.12
CA CYS A 80 0.62 5.32 0.46
C CYS A 80 1.82 5.01 -0.42
N LYS A 81 3.00 4.86 0.17
CA LYS A 81 4.13 4.30 -0.55
C LYS A 81 3.75 2.86 -0.83
N GLN A 82 3.45 2.55 -2.09
CA GLN A 82 3.55 1.16 -2.49
C GLN A 82 5.00 0.73 -2.26
N PRO A 83 5.25 -0.47 -1.71
CA PRO A 83 6.59 -1.03 -1.77
C PRO A 83 6.99 -1.02 -3.24
N ASN A 84 7.93 -0.14 -3.59
CA ASN A 84 8.40 -0.02 -4.95
C ASN A 84 9.06 -1.35 -5.28
N PHE A 85 8.38 -2.19 -6.06
CA PHE A 85 8.85 -3.53 -6.39
C PHE A 85 10.26 -3.47 -6.97
N GLU A 86 10.55 -2.48 -7.80
CA GLU A 86 11.88 -2.29 -8.38
C GLU A 86 12.94 -1.94 -7.33
N GLU A 87 12.58 -1.14 -6.34
CA GLU A 87 13.49 -0.77 -5.25
C GLU A 87 13.69 -1.91 -4.25
N ALA A 88 12.62 -2.64 -3.93
CA ALA A 88 12.68 -3.85 -3.11
C ALA A 88 13.51 -4.94 -3.82
N GLN A 89 13.26 -5.18 -5.11
CA GLN A 89 14.03 -6.11 -5.94
C GLN A 89 15.49 -5.69 -6.03
N ARG A 90 15.77 -4.39 -6.19
CA ARG A 90 17.14 -3.86 -6.16
C ARG A 90 17.79 -4.07 -4.80
N GLN A 91 17.08 -3.85 -3.69
CA GLN A 91 17.59 -4.13 -2.34
C GLN A 91 17.90 -5.63 -2.18
N PHE A 92 17.00 -6.50 -2.62
CA PHE A 92 17.15 -7.95 -2.60
C PHE A 92 18.34 -8.42 -3.45
N ASN A 93 18.46 -7.96 -4.71
CA ASN A 93 19.58 -8.31 -5.60
C ASN A 93 20.94 -7.84 -5.07
N ASN A 94 20.94 -6.81 -4.21
CA ASN A 94 22.14 -6.32 -3.55
C ASN A 94 22.42 -7.01 -2.19
N LEU A 95 21.54 -7.89 -1.71
CA LEU A 95 21.82 -8.74 -0.55
C LEU A 95 22.93 -9.72 -0.93
N LYS A 96 24.11 -9.51 -0.35
CA LYS A 96 25.23 -10.43 -0.40
C LYS A 96 25.58 -10.82 1.02
N GLN A 97 25.82 -12.10 1.26
CA GLN A 97 26.25 -12.56 2.58
C GLN A 97 27.60 -11.90 2.93
N LYS A 98 27.60 -11.09 3.99
CA LYS A 98 28.83 -10.46 4.49
C LYS A 98 29.76 -11.51 5.10
N VAL A 99 31.06 -11.22 5.12
CA VAL A 99 32.03 -12.04 5.84
C VAL A 99 31.65 -12.02 7.33
N SER A 100 31.57 -13.20 7.95
CA SER A 100 31.11 -13.40 9.34
C SER A 100 29.62 -13.21 9.61
N GLN A 101 28.76 -13.04 8.58
CA GLN A 101 27.31 -13.08 8.75
C GLN A 101 26.81 -14.53 8.82
N SER A 102 26.05 -14.87 9.87
CA SER A 102 25.47 -16.20 9.97
C SER A 102 24.38 -16.42 8.91
N ILE A 103 24.13 -17.69 8.57
CA ILE A 103 23.08 -18.05 7.61
C ILE A 103 21.70 -17.64 8.14
N SER A 104 21.49 -17.73 9.47
CA SER A 104 20.24 -17.31 10.12
C SER A 104 20.00 -15.80 9.98
N ASP A 105 21.03 -14.98 10.21
CA ASP A 105 20.91 -13.51 10.08
C ASP A 105 20.67 -13.08 8.63
N LEU A 106 21.22 -13.83 7.67
CA LEU A 106 20.93 -13.61 6.25
C LEU A 106 19.48 -14.01 5.93
N ALA A 107 19.01 -15.15 6.41
CA ALA A 107 17.64 -15.61 6.20
C ALA A 107 16.61 -14.63 6.79
N GLU A 108 16.88 -14.04 7.95
CA GLU A 108 16.02 -13.03 8.57
C GLU A 108 15.99 -11.71 7.76
N GLN A 109 17.14 -11.27 7.23
CA GLN A 109 17.20 -10.10 6.34
C GLN A 109 16.47 -10.34 5.02
N VAL A 110 16.64 -11.51 4.43
CA VAL A 110 15.92 -11.96 3.24
C VAL A 110 14.42 -11.93 3.54
N GLY A 111 13.97 -12.60 4.61
CA GLY A 111 12.57 -12.63 5.06
C GLY A 111 11.96 -11.25 5.22
N SER A 112 12.62 -10.37 5.98
CA SER A 112 12.18 -8.98 6.25
C SER A 112 12.12 -8.12 4.99
N THR A 113 12.96 -8.41 3.99
CA THR A 113 12.93 -7.72 2.70
C THR A 113 11.80 -8.28 1.84
N THR A 114 11.61 -9.61 1.84
CA THR A 114 10.59 -10.34 1.06
C THR A 114 9.15 -10.17 1.55
N GLU A 115 8.90 -9.93 2.84
CA GLU A 115 7.55 -9.62 3.35
C GLU A 115 6.96 -8.35 2.71
N LYS A 116 7.83 -7.44 2.23
CA LYS A 116 7.43 -6.23 1.51
C LYS A 116 7.05 -6.50 0.06
N PHE A 117 7.27 -7.71 -0.46
CA PHE A 117 6.94 -8.17 -1.81
C PHE A 117 5.62 -8.95 -1.82
N SER A 118 4.53 -8.38 -1.31
CA SER A 118 3.21 -8.89 -1.68
C SER A 118 2.95 -8.45 -3.13
N ASN A 119 3.44 -9.23 -4.09
CA ASN A 119 3.13 -9.03 -5.51
C ASN A 119 1.85 -9.83 -5.85
N PRO A 120 0.70 -9.18 -6.07
CA PRO A 120 -0.53 -9.89 -6.45
C PRO A 120 -0.49 -10.49 -7.87
N ASN A 121 0.52 -10.14 -8.67
CA ASN A 121 0.67 -10.62 -10.06
C ASN A 121 1.71 -11.74 -10.22
N ASN A 122 2.40 -12.15 -9.16
CA ASN A 122 3.35 -13.25 -9.23
C ASN A 122 2.93 -14.38 -8.28
N SER A 123 2.80 -15.59 -8.82
CA SER A 123 2.54 -16.79 -8.03
C SER A 123 3.68 -17.01 -7.04
N GLU A 124 3.35 -17.50 -5.84
CA GLU A 124 4.30 -17.80 -4.77
C GLU A 124 5.49 -18.67 -5.24
N GLU A 125 5.30 -19.48 -6.28
CA GLU A 125 6.28 -20.39 -6.85
C GLU A 125 7.48 -19.70 -7.52
N GLU A 126 7.28 -18.59 -8.24
CA GLU A 126 8.39 -17.90 -8.95
C GLU A 126 9.30 -17.16 -7.96
N ASN A 127 8.74 -16.68 -6.84
CA ASN A 127 9.52 -16.09 -5.74
C ASN A 127 10.41 -17.13 -5.04
N ILE A 128 9.93 -18.36 -4.87
CA ILE A 128 10.68 -19.46 -4.25
C ILE A 128 11.84 -19.93 -5.14
N VAL A 129 11.62 -20.00 -6.47
CA VAL A 129 12.68 -20.35 -7.43
C VAL A 129 13.82 -19.32 -7.40
N ASN A 130 13.48 -18.02 -7.46
CA ASN A 130 14.48 -16.95 -7.37
C ASN A 130 15.26 -16.95 -6.04
N LEU A 131 14.59 -17.27 -4.92
CA LEU A 131 15.22 -17.43 -3.61
C LEU A 131 16.23 -18.58 -3.61
N THR A 132 15.83 -19.72 -4.16
CA THR A 132 16.66 -20.93 -4.21
C THR A 132 17.90 -20.70 -5.06
N ASP A 133 17.74 -20.11 -6.24
CA ASP A 133 18.86 -19.81 -7.14
C ASP A 133 19.83 -18.78 -6.55
N THR A 134 19.33 -17.78 -5.83
CA THR A 134 20.16 -16.76 -5.16
C THR A 134 20.99 -17.37 -4.02
N ILE A 135 20.39 -18.27 -3.23
CA ILE A 135 21.08 -18.99 -2.16
C ILE A 135 22.15 -19.92 -2.75
N TYR A 136 21.81 -20.69 -3.79
CA TYR A 136 22.76 -21.58 -4.47
C TYR A 136 23.94 -20.84 -5.08
N SER A 137 23.68 -19.70 -5.74
CA SER A 137 24.72 -18.84 -6.30
C SER A 137 25.62 -18.25 -5.22
N SER A 138 25.04 -17.82 -4.10
CA SER A 138 25.80 -17.25 -2.97
C SER A 138 26.70 -18.27 -2.26
N ILE A 139 26.30 -19.55 -2.23
CA ILE A 139 27.09 -20.64 -1.67
C ILE A 139 28.21 -21.06 -2.64
N SER A 140 27.91 -21.11 -3.94
CA SER A 140 28.85 -21.57 -4.97
C SER A 140 30.04 -20.64 -5.22
N VAL A 141 29.92 -19.35 -4.90
CA VAL A 141 31.02 -18.36 -5.05
C VAL A 141 32.06 -18.43 -3.91
N LYS A 142 31.82 -19.22 -2.85
CA LYS A 142 32.69 -19.34 -1.67
C LYS A 142 33.47 -20.66 -1.55
N LEU A 143 33.37 -21.57 -2.51
CA LEU A 143 34.15 -22.81 -2.62
C LEU A 143 35.17 -22.72 -3.76
#